data_AF-A0A7J6VN50-F1
#
_entry.id   AF-A0A7J6VN50-F1
#
_cell.length_a   1.000
_cell.length_b   1.000
_cell.length_c   1.000
_cell.angle_alpha   90.00
_cell.angle_beta   90.00
_cell.angle_gamma   90.00
#
_symmetry.space_group_name_H-M   'P 1'
#
loop_
_entity.id
_entity.type
_entity.pdbx_description
1 polymer ?
#
loop_
_entity_poly.entity_id
_entity_poly.type
_entity_poly.pdbx_seq_one_letter_code
_entity_poly.pdbx_strand_id
1 'polypeptide(L)'
;MEITNVPNFHQLARGFAAILQLLLLEFLQSQEMAPPQPKSGLFVGLNKGHIVTKRELAPRPSARKGKTSKRVHFVRNLIREVAGFAPYEKRITELLKVGKDKRALKVAKRKLGTHKRAKKKREEMSNVLRKMRSAGVAEKKK
;
A
#
# COMPACT_ATOMS: atom_id res chain seq x y z
N MET A 1 28.56 -51.61 -0.55
CA MET A 1 28.24 -50.84 0.67
C MET A 1 29.19 -49.66 0.65
N GLU A 2 28.82 -48.37 0.57
CA GLU A 2 27.62 -47.61 0.98
C GLU A 2 27.48 -46.42 0.00
N ILE A 3 26.33 -46.19 -0.65
CA ILE A 3 25.26 -45.24 -0.29
C ILE A 3 25.76 -43.94 0.38
N THR A 4 25.70 -42.82 -0.36
CA THR A 4 25.09 -41.51 0.00
C THR A 4 25.75 -40.33 -0.73
N ASN A 5 25.51 -40.20 -2.04
CA ASN A 5 25.59 -38.87 -2.67
C ASN A 5 24.23 -38.18 -2.44
N VAL A 6 24.05 -37.65 -1.22
CA VAL A 6 22.88 -36.83 -0.90
C VAL A 6 23.11 -35.48 -1.58
N PRO A 7 22.31 -35.09 -2.59
CA PRO A 7 22.38 -33.73 -3.09
C PRO A 7 22.05 -32.80 -1.94
N ASN A 8 23.03 -31.97 -1.59
CA ASN A 8 22.98 -30.96 -0.55
C ASN A 8 21.58 -30.33 -0.52
N PHE A 9 20.86 -30.42 0.60
CA PHE A 9 19.51 -29.85 0.79
C PHE A 9 19.49 -28.34 0.41
N HIS A 10 20.66 -27.71 0.48
CA HIS A 10 20.90 -26.34 0.05
C HIS A 10 20.84 -26.11 -1.47
N GLN A 11 21.26 -27.09 -2.30
CA GLN A 11 21.15 -27.06 -3.75
C GLN A 11 19.70 -27.27 -4.22
N LEU A 12 18.95 -28.16 -3.54
CA LEU A 12 17.52 -28.35 -3.81
C LEU A 12 16.69 -27.12 -3.40
N ALA A 13 17.02 -26.50 -2.26
CA ALA A 13 16.39 -25.26 -1.80
C ALA A 13 16.70 -24.06 -2.69
N ARG A 14 17.93 -23.94 -3.22
CA ARG A 14 18.28 -22.90 -4.20
C ARG A 14 17.60 -23.14 -5.55
N GLY A 15 17.48 -24.40 -5.98
CA GLY A 15 16.74 -24.78 -7.18
C GLY A 15 15.24 -24.47 -7.06
N PHE A 16 14.62 -24.81 -5.94
CA PHE A 16 13.20 -24.51 -5.69
C PHE A 16 12.96 -23.01 -5.54
N ALA A 17 13.86 -22.29 -4.87
CA ALA A 17 13.81 -20.83 -4.80
C ALA A 17 14.03 -20.18 -6.18
N ALA A 18 14.89 -20.72 -7.04
CA ALA A 18 15.08 -20.24 -8.41
C ALA A 18 13.86 -20.52 -9.30
N ILE A 19 13.23 -21.69 -9.16
CA ILE A 19 11.97 -22.02 -9.85
C ILE A 19 10.85 -21.11 -9.34
N LEU A 20 10.74 -20.90 -8.01
CA LEU A 20 9.78 -19.94 -7.46
C LEU A 20 10.07 -18.52 -7.96
N GLN A 21 11.35 -18.12 -8.02
CA GLN A 21 11.76 -16.79 -8.47
C GLN A 21 11.45 -16.57 -9.95
N LEU A 22 11.66 -17.59 -10.81
CA LEU A 22 11.30 -17.55 -12.23
C LEU A 22 9.79 -17.52 -12.43
N LEU A 23 9.05 -18.34 -11.67
CA LEU A 23 7.58 -18.39 -11.75
C LEU A 23 6.93 -17.11 -11.18
N LEU A 24 7.55 -16.46 -10.20
CA LEU A 24 7.13 -15.15 -9.70
C LEU A 24 7.53 -14.01 -10.65
N LEU A 25 8.63 -14.15 -11.40
CA LEU A 25 9.02 -13.21 -12.46
C LEU A 25 8.05 -13.28 -13.64
N GLU A 26 7.69 -14.49 -14.09
CA GLU A 26 6.68 -14.72 -15.13
C GLU A 26 5.28 -14.27 -14.69
N PHE A 27 4.93 -14.50 -13.42
CA PHE A 27 3.68 -14.01 -12.86
C PHE A 27 3.64 -12.47 -12.76
N LEU A 28 4.77 -11.81 -12.49
CA LEU A 28 4.86 -10.35 -12.51
C LEU A 28 4.82 -9.77 -13.93
N GLN A 29 5.40 -10.45 -14.92
CA GLN A 29 5.33 -10.03 -16.33
C GLN A 29 3.93 -10.17 -16.92
N SER A 30 3.08 -11.02 -16.34
CA SER A 30 1.68 -11.19 -16.76
C SER A 30 0.72 -10.10 -16.23
N GLN A 31 1.20 -9.11 -15.47
CA GLN A 31 0.42 -7.92 -15.09
C GLN A 31 0.73 -6.72 -16.01
N GLU A 32 1.01 -6.98 -17.28
CA GLU A 32 0.98 -5.93 -18.29
C GLU A 32 -0.49 -5.58 -18.57
N MET A 33 -0.96 -4.47 -18.00
CA MET A 33 -2.26 -3.90 -18.36
C MET A 33 -2.29 -3.66 -19.86
N ALA A 34 -3.16 -4.39 -20.57
CA ALA A 34 -3.32 -4.27 -22.01
C ALA A 34 -3.39 -2.79 -22.44
N PRO A 35 -2.63 -2.37 -23.47
CA PRO A 35 -2.64 -1.00 -23.92
C PRO A 35 -4.06 -0.59 -24.32
N PRO A 36 -4.47 0.67 -24.06
CA PRO A 36 -5.79 1.14 -24.43
C PRO A 36 -5.99 0.93 -25.94
N GLN A 37 -6.98 0.12 -26.28
CA GLN A 37 -7.23 -0.29 -27.65
C GLN A 37 -7.41 0.95 -28.55
N PRO A 38 -6.86 0.94 -29.78
CA PRO A 38 -7.06 2.04 -30.71
C PRO A 38 -8.56 2.22 -30.96
N LYS A 39 -8.99 3.48 -31.06
CA LYS A 39 -10.39 3.77 -31.38
C LYS A 39 -10.70 3.17 -32.75
N SER A 40 -11.86 2.55 -32.90
CA SER A 40 -12.25 1.79 -34.08
C SER A 40 -12.91 2.63 -35.19
N GLY A 41 -13.01 3.96 -35.01
CA GLY A 41 -13.70 4.83 -35.98
C GLY A 41 -15.22 4.70 -35.99
N LEU A 42 -15.78 3.78 -35.19
CA LEU A 42 -17.22 3.53 -35.10
C LEU A 42 -17.93 4.64 -34.30
N PHE A 43 -19.20 4.92 -34.62
CA PHE A 43 -20.03 5.91 -33.93
C PHE A 43 -20.54 5.42 -32.56
N VAL A 44 -20.68 4.10 -32.38
CA VAL A 44 -21.15 3.44 -31.15
C VAL A 44 -20.19 2.33 -30.70
N GLY A 45 -20.21 1.96 -29.42
CA GLY A 45 -19.30 0.97 -28.81
C GLY A 45 -18.27 1.55 -27.82
N LEU A 46 -17.48 0.68 -27.18
CA LEU A 46 -16.49 1.06 -26.15
C LEU A 46 -15.28 1.81 -26.74
N ASN A 47 -14.80 1.39 -27.91
CA ASN A 47 -13.66 2.00 -28.62
C ASN A 47 -14.12 3.00 -29.70
N LYS A 48 -15.30 3.60 -29.54
CA LYS A 48 -15.87 4.52 -30.53
C LYS A 48 -15.09 5.83 -30.66
N GLY A 49 -15.34 6.52 -31.77
CA GLY A 49 -14.79 7.83 -32.09
C GLY A 49 -13.63 7.79 -33.07
N HIS A 50 -13.20 8.98 -33.49
CA HIS A 50 -12.18 9.15 -34.52
C HIS A 50 -10.83 8.56 -34.08
N ILE A 51 -10.17 7.87 -35.02
CA ILE A 51 -8.85 7.26 -34.83
C ILE A 51 -7.83 8.39 -34.67
N VAL A 52 -7.39 8.64 -33.43
CA VAL A 52 -6.42 9.69 -33.10
C VAL A 52 -5.25 9.07 -32.38
N THR A 53 -4.03 9.35 -32.84
CA THR A 53 -2.79 9.03 -32.14
C THR A 53 -2.64 9.96 -30.93
N LYS A 54 -2.85 9.44 -29.71
CA LYS A 54 -2.70 10.25 -28.49
C LYS A 54 -1.22 10.47 -28.21
N ARG A 55 -0.83 11.74 -28.04
CA ARG A 55 0.51 12.12 -27.57
C ARG A 55 0.54 12.12 -26.05
N GLU A 56 1.53 11.45 -25.46
CA GLU A 56 1.80 11.57 -24.03
C GLU A 56 2.36 12.96 -23.72
N LEU A 57 1.57 13.75 -22.99
CA LEU A 57 1.95 15.11 -22.57
C LEU A 57 2.58 15.05 -21.18
N ALA A 58 3.61 15.88 -20.95
CA ALA A 58 4.19 16.01 -19.63
C ALA A 58 3.14 16.50 -18.62
N PRO A 59 3.09 15.91 -17.41
CA PRO A 59 2.09 16.26 -16.41
C PRO A 59 2.25 17.72 -15.99
N ARG A 60 1.15 18.46 -16.05
CA ARG A 60 1.13 19.89 -15.70
C ARG A 60 1.53 20.10 -14.24
N PRO A 61 2.28 21.18 -13.91
CA PRO A 61 2.63 21.49 -12.52
C PRO A 61 1.42 21.59 -11.57
N SER A 62 0.25 22.03 -12.06
CA SER A 62 -1.00 22.08 -11.30
C SER A 62 -1.50 20.71 -10.83
N ALA A 63 -1.24 19.65 -11.61
CA ALA A 63 -1.59 18.27 -11.25
C ALA A 63 -0.75 17.73 -10.08
N ARG A 64 0.36 18.39 -9.71
CA ARG A 64 1.24 17.99 -8.61
C ARG A 64 0.74 18.44 -7.23
N LYS A 65 -0.38 19.19 -7.15
CA LYS A 65 -0.95 19.68 -5.89
C LYS A 65 -1.35 18.52 -4.97
N GLY A 66 -0.90 18.55 -3.71
CA GLY A 66 -1.20 17.53 -2.70
C GLY A 66 -0.09 16.51 -2.46
N LYS A 67 0.97 16.47 -3.29
CA LYS A 67 2.16 15.65 -3.03
C LYS A 67 2.92 16.21 -1.82
N THR A 68 3.28 15.35 -0.87
CA THR A 68 4.06 15.74 0.30
C THR A 68 5.54 15.78 -0.03
N SER A 69 6.22 16.89 0.28
CA SER A 69 7.69 17.00 0.18
C SER A 69 8.38 16.49 1.46
N LYS A 70 9.68 16.18 1.37
CA LYS A 70 10.48 15.66 2.50
C LYS A 70 10.41 16.57 3.73
N ARG A 71 10.59 17.89 3.53
CA ARG A 71 10.50 18.90 4.60
C ARG A 71 9.14 18.88 5.29
N VAL A 72 8.04 18.87 4.52
CA VAL A 72 6.70 18.92 5.12
C VAL A 72 6.33 17.61 5.82
N HIS A 73 6.85 16.46 5.35
CA HIS A 73 6.70 15.20 6.08
C HIS A 73 7.40 15.25 7.44
N PHE A 74 8.65 15.74 7.49
CA PHE A 74 9.41 15.92 8.74
C PHE A 74 8.67 16.82 9.73
N VAL A 75 8.24 18.01 9.30
CA VAL A 75 7.49 18.96 10.16
C VAL A 75 6.19 18.34 10.69
N ARG A 76 5.45 17.59 9.88
CA ARG A 76 4.22 16.92 10.32
C ARG A 76 4.46 15.81 11.34
N ASN A 77 5.60 15.13 11.28
CA ASN A 77 5.95 14.12 12.27
C ASN A 77 6.30 14.76 13.61
N LEU A 78 7.13 15.82 13.59
CA LEU A 78 7.51 16.59 14.79
C LEU A 78 6.27 17.14 15.51
N ILE A 79 5.33 17.75 14.79
CA ILE A 79 4.11 18.30 15.41
C ILE A 79 3.26 17.20 16.07
N ARG A 80 3.22 15.99 15.49
CA ARG A 80 2.47 14.86 16.07
C ARG A 80 3.11 14.34 17.36
N GLU A 81 4.42 14.43 17.49
CA GLU A 81 5.15 14.09 18.72
C GLU A 81 4.87 15.11 19.83
N VAL A 82 4.89 16.40 19.50
CA VAL A 82 4.67 17.49 20.47
C VAL A 82 3.19 17.60 20.90
N ALA A 83 2.25 17.63 19.95
CA ALA A 83 0.83 17.85 20.24
C ALA A 83 0.06 16.58 20.65
N GLY A 84 0.61 15.40 20.33
CA GLY A 84 -0.02 14.11 20.61
C GLY A 84 -1.31 13.85 19.82
N PHE A 85 -2.14 12.93 20.33
CA PHE A 85 -3.37 12.48 19.68
C PHE A 85 -4.63 13.18 20.22
N ALA A 86 -5.54 13.49 19.31
CA ALA A 86 -6.87 14.00 19.67
C ALA A 86 -7.74 12.93 20.36
N PRO A 87 -8.75 13.32 21.16
CA PRO A 87 -9.54 12.37 21.96
C PRO A 87 -10.33 11.34 21.11
N TYR A 88 -10.72 11.68 19.88
CA TYR A 88 -11.35 10.73 18.97
C TYR A 88 -10.36 9.73 18.37
N GLU A 89 -9.10 10.13 18.18
CA GLU A 89 -8.03 9.25 17.68
C GLU A 89 -7.64 8.22 18.74
N LYS A 90 -7.61 8.64 20.02
CA LYS A 90 -7.43 7.75 21.18
C LYS A 90 -8.51 6.65 21.24
N ARG A 91 -9.80 7.02 21.14
CA ARG A 91 -10.89 6.03 21.08
C ARG A 91 -10.78 5.07 19.89
N ILE A 92 -10.29 5.55 18.73
CA ILE A 92 -10.06 4.68 17.57
C ILE A 92 -8.94 3.68 17.88
N THR A 93 -7.83 4.11 18.50
CA THR A 93 -6.75 3.18 18.87
C THR A 93 -7.17 2.15 19.91
N GLU A 94 -8.01 2.53 20.88
CA GLU A 94 -8.57 1.58 21.86
C GLU A 94 -9.41 0.51 21.17
N LEU A 95 -10.30 0.90 20.25
CA LEU A 95 -11.12 -0.05 19.50
C LEU A 95 -10.29 -0.94 18.57
N LEU A 96 -9.21 -0.42 17.99
CA LEU A 96 -8.27 -1.19 17.17
C LEU A 96 -7.42 -2.16 17.98
N LYS A 97 -7.08 -1.85 19.24
CA LYS A 97 -6.39 -2.79 20.14
C LYS A 97 -7.25 -4.01 20.47
N VAL A 98 -8.56 -3.81 20.64
CA VAL A 98 -9.55 -4.87 20.92
C VAL A 98 -9.96 -5.64 19.65
N GLY A 99 -9.51 -5.23 18.45
CA GLY A 99 -9.86 -5.88 17.18
C GLY A 99 -11.27 -5.56 16.66
N LYS A 100 -11.92 -4.49 17.15
CA LYS A 100 -13.28 -4.10 16.74
C LYS A 100 -13.28 -3.09 15.58
N ASP A 101 -12.71 -3.47 14.44
CA ASP A 101 -12.52 -2.60 13.26
C ASP A 101 -13.81 -1.97 12.71
N LYS A 102 -14.91 -2.74 12.67
CA LYS A 102 -16.22 -2.24 12.20
C LYS A 102 -16.75 -1.13 13.10
N ARG A 103 -16.52 -1.23 14.42
CA ARG A 103 -16.90 -0.19 15.40
C ARG A 103 -15.99 1.03 15.28
N ALA A 104 -14.67 0.82 15.11
CA ALA A 104 -13.72 1.90 14.87
C ALA A 104 -14.07 2.71 13.60
N LEU A 105 -14.45 2.03 12.51
CA LEU A 105 -14.90 2.68 11.27
C LEU A 105 -16.20 3.48 11.47
N LYS A 106 -17.16 2.99 12.26
CA LYS A 106 -18.38 3.74 12.57
C LYS A 106 -18.07 5.03 13.34
N VAL A 107 -17.18 4.97 14.34
CA VAL A 107 -16.75 6.15 15.11
C VAL A 107 -16.02 7.15 14.20
N ALA A 108 -15.07 6.67 13.38
CA ALA A 108 -14.33 7.51 12.46
C ALA A 108 -15.25 8.16 11.40
N LYS A 109 -16.22 7.42 10.85
CA LYS A 109 -17.20 7.97 9.89
C LYS A 109 -18.09 9.03 10.56
N ARG A 110 -18.54 8.82 11.79
CA ARG A 110 -19.34 9.81 12.53
C ARG A 110 -18.57 11.09 12.82
N LYS A 111 -17.23 11.03 12.95
CA LYS A 111 -16.38 12.20 13.20
C LYS A 111 -15.86 12.90 11.94
N LEU A 112 -15.53 12.15 10.88
CA LEU A 112 -14.92 12.66 9.64
C LEU A 112 -15.91 12.80 8.48
N GLY A 113 -17.13 12.30 8.64
CA GLY A 113 -18.23 12.32 7.67
C GLY A 113 -18.18 11.19 6.65
N THR A 114 -17.11 11.14 5.85
CA THR A 114 -17.05 10.24 4.68
C THR A 114 -16.31 8.92 4.96
N HIS A 115 -16.71 7.86 4.24
CA HIS A 115 -16.11 6.54 4.41
C HIS A 115 -14.65 6.47 3.91
N LYS A 116 -14.30 7.21 2.84
CA LYS A 116 -12.92 7.29 2.34
C LYS A 116 -11.98 7.92 3.37
N ARG A 117 -12.40 9.01 4.02
CA ARG A 117 -11.63 9.67 5.10
C ARG A 117 -11.52 8.76 6.33
N ALA A 118 -12.60 8.08 6.71
CA ALA A 118 -12.60 7.14 7.83
C ALA A 118 -11.63 5.97 7.62
N LYS A 119 -11.62 5.36 6.43
CA LYS A 119 -10.65 4.31 6.06
C LYS A 119 -9.22 4.83 6.15
N LYS A 120 -8.94 6.01 5.57
CA LYS A 120 -7.61 6.63 5.65
C LYS A 120 -7.16 6.82 7.11
N LYS A 121 -8.05 7.31 7.98
CA LYS A 121 -7.74 7.50 9.39
C LYS A 121 -7.57 6.20 10.17
N ARG A 122 -8.32 5.15 9.83
CA ARG A 122 -8.08 3.80 10.38
C ARG A 122 -6.68 3.30 10.03
N GLU A 123 -6.27 3.42 8.76
CA GLU A 123 -4.92 3.01 8.33
C GLU A 123 -3.83 3.82 9.05
N GLU A 124 -4.01 5.14 9.21
CA GLU A 124 -3.10 5.97 9.99
C GLU A 124 -2.95 5.46 11.45
N MET A 125 -4.07 5.17 12.14
CA MET A 125 -4.01 4.68 13.52
C MET A 125 -3.46 3.24 13.64
N SER A 126 -3.73 2.39 12.65
CA SER A 126 -3.15 1.05 12.56
C SER A 126 -1.63 1.12 12.40
N ASN A 127 -1.13 2.02 11.55
CA ASN A 127 0.29 2.24 11.36
C ASN A 127 0.98 2.76 12.63
N VAL A 128 0.32 3.63 13.40
CA VAL A 128 0.82 4.07 14.71
C VAL A 128 0.99 2.89 15.65
N LEU A 129 -0.04 2.02 15.77
CA LEU A 129 0.05 0.83 16.62
C LEU A 129 1.17 -0.12 16.20
N ARG A 130 1.38 -0.30 14.89
CA ARG A 130 2.50 -1.11 14.37
C ARG A 130 3.86 -0.52 14.78
N LYS A 131 4.04 0.80 14.65
CA LYS A 131 5.26 1.50 15.07
C LYS A 131 5.52 1.40 16.57
N MET A 132 4.47 1.55 17.38
CA MET A 132 4.60 1.40 18.84
C MET A 132 5.00 -0.02 19.23
N ARG A 133 4.43 -1.05 18.58
CA ARG A 133 4.81 -2.45 18.81
C ARG A 133 6.26 -2.73 18.41
N SER A 134 6.72 -2.23 17.26
CA SER A 134 8.12 -2.42 16.84
C SER A 134 9.11 -1.70 17.74
N ALA A 135 8.78 -0.49 18.22
CA ALA A 135 9.63 0.25 19.14
C ALA A 135 9.77 -0.46 20.50
N GLY A 136 8.66 -0.93 21.08
CA GLY A 136 8.69 -1.64 22.37
C GLY A 136 9.41 -3.00 22.34
N VAL A 137 9.55 -3.63 21.17
CA VAL A 137 10.35 -4.86 21.00
C VAL A 137 11.84 -4.54 20.93
N ALA A 138 12.22 -3.42 20.30
CA ALA A 138 13.62 -3.00 20.19
C ALA A 138 14.22 -2.63 21.55
N GLU A 139 13.45 -2.01 22.43
CA GLU A 139 13.88 -1.69 23.81
C GLU A 139 14.03 -2.93 24.69
N LYS A 140 13.28 -4.02 24.43
CA LYS A 140 13.39 -5.28 25.18
C LYS A 140 14.56 -6.18 24.76
N LYS A 141 15.14 -5.94 23.59
CA LYS A 141 16.25 -6.74 23.04
C LYS A 141 17.62 -6.09 23.30
N LYS A 142 17.62 -4.91 23.91
CA LYS A 142 18.81 -4.17 24.33
C LYS A 142 18.98 -4.31 25.84
#